data_AF-A0A1A3EGQ7-F1
#
_entry.id   AF-A0A1A3EGQ7-F1
#
_cell.length_a   1.000
_cell.length_b   1.000
_cell.length_c   1.000
_cell.angle_alpha   90.00
_cell.angle_beta   90.00
_cell.angle_gamma   90.00
#
_symmetry.space_group_name_H-M   'P 1'
#
loop_
_entity.id
_entity.type
_entity.pdbx_description
1 polymer ?
#
loop_
_entity_poly.entity_id
_entity_poly.type
_entity_poly.pdbx_seq_one_letter_code
_entity_poly.pdbx_strand_id
1 'polypeptide(L)'
;MRWFIRRMTAVIAVAFMAMAVAVIATPGISWAQCDPNMSWNVATWECKPQPPMPAWYTLPPAYAPPFAAQDVPPPPPPRPWWSPNEPMWNAGFHQWGTYFTGTWVPY
;
A
#
# COMPACT_ATOMS: atom_id res chain seq x y z
N MET A 1 -25.33 54.13 -23.42
CA MET A 1 -24.03 53.43 -23.29
C MET A 1 -23.70 52.99 -21.86
N ARG A 2 -23.72 53.88 -20.84
CA ARG A 2 -23.42 53.51 -19.43
C ARG A 2 -24.21 52.32 -18.87
N TRP A 3 -25.50 52.22 -19.16
CA TRP A 3 -26.36 51.12 -18.68
C TRP A 3 -25.96 49.76 -19.28
N PHE A 4 -25.61 49.75 -20.56
CA PHE A 4 -25.17 48.54 -21.28
C PHE A 4 -23.81 48.07 -20.77
N ILE A 5 -22.87 49.00 -20.57
CA ILE A 5 -21.55 48.71 -19.99
C ILE A 5 -21.71 48.13 -18.57
N ARG A 6 -22.58 48.72 -17.75
CA ARG A 6 -22.83 48.26 -16.38
C ARG A 6 -23.45 46.86 -16.32
N ARG A 7 -24.32 46.51 -17.28
CA ARG A 7 -24.87 45.16 -17.40
C ARG A 7 -23.81 44.16 -17.88
N MET A 8 -23.00 44.52 -18.86
CA MET A 8 -21.90 43.68 -19.32
C MET A 8 -20.89 43.39 -18.21
N THR A 9 -20.48 44.40 -17.44
CA THR A 9 -19.53 44.19 -16.34
C THR A 9 -20.11 43.31 -15.24
N ALA A 10 -21.41 43.45 -14.94
CA ALA A 10 -22.09 42.57 -13.99
C ALA A 10 -22.12 41.11 -14.48
N VAL A 11 -22.44 40.87 -15.76
CA VAL A 11 -22.43 39.52 -16.34
C VAL A 11 -21.04 38.90 -16.32
N ILE A 12 -20.02 39.68 -16.68
CA ILE A 12 -18.62 39.24 -16.64
C ILE A 12 -18.22 38.88 -15.20
N ALA A 13 -18.52 39.74 -14.23
CA ALA A 13 -18.20 39.48 -12.82
C ALA A 13 -18.88 38.20 -12.31
N VAL A 14 -20.15 37.97 -12.64
CA VAL A 14 -20.87 36.74 -12.27
C VAL A 14 -20.23 35.51 -12.91
N ALA A 15 -19.85 35.59 -14.19
CA ALA A 15 -19.19 34.48 -14.88
C ALA A 15 -17.84 34.13 -14.25
N PHE A 16 -17.02 35.14 -13.94
CA PHE A 16 -15.73 34.93 -13.27
C PHE A 16 -15.89 34.36 -11.86
N MET A 17 -16.86 34.85 -11.10
CA MET A 17 -17.16 34.30 -9.77
C MET A 17 -17.63 32.84 -9.85
N ALA A 18 -18.48 32.51 -10.83
CA ALA A 18 -18.92 31.14 -11.05
C ALA A 18 -17.75 30.22 -11.44
N MET A 19 -16.83 30.68 -12.28
CA MET A 19 -15.61 29.93 -12.63
C MET A 19 -14.69 29.74 -11.42
N ALA A 20 -14.47 30.80 -10.62
CA ALA A 20 -13.66 30.70 -9.41
C ALA A 20 -14.27 29.73 -8.40
N VAL A 21 -15.59 29.78 -8.19
CA VAL A 21 -16.31 28.84 -7.33
C VAL A 21 -16.21 27.42 -7.88
N ALA A 22 -16.34 27.21 -9.19
CA ALA A 22 -16.14 25.88 -9.78
C ALA A 22 -14.73 25.37 -9.48
N VAL A 23 -13.67 26.14 -9.74
CA VAL A 23 -12.28 25.71 -9.47
C VAL A 23 -12.03 25.42 -7.98
N ILE A 24 -12.63 26.18 -7.07
CA ILE A 24 -12.43 25.99 -5.62
C ILE A 24 -13.31 24.86 -5.05
N ALA A 25 -14.57 24.77 -5.50
CA ALA A 25 -15.57 23.82 -4.99
C ALA A 25 -15.54 22.47 -5.72
N THR A 26 -14.90 22.38 -6.88
CA THR A 26 -14.47 21.11 -7.47
C THR A 26 -12.98 20.87 -7.24
N PRO A 27 -12.51 20.59 -6.02
CA PRO A 27 -11.45 19.60 -5.93
C PRO A 27 -12.11 18.32 -6.43
N GLY A 28 -11.66 17.76 -7.55
CA GLY A 28 -12.08 16.40 -7.96
C GLY A 28 -11.76 15.31 -6.93
N ILE A 29 -11.32 15.69 -5.72
CA ILE A 29 -10.83 14.86 -4.62
C ILE A 29 -11.09 15.58 -3.28
N SER A 30 -12.27 16.19 -3.12
CA SER A 30 -12.70 16.63 -1.79
C SER A 30 -13.64 15.58 -1.23
N TRP A 31 -13.18 14.88 -0.19
CA TRP A 31 -13.94 13.94 0.65
C TRP A 31 -14.45 12.65 -0.02
N ALA A 32 -14.39 12.54 -1.34
CA ALA A 32 -14.51 11.26 -2.01
C ALA A 32 -13.32 10.38 -1.60
N GLN A 33 -13.60 9.22 -1.02
CA GLN A 33 -12.65 8.10 -1.01
C GLN A 33 -11.91 8.10 -2.36
N CYS A 34 -10.58 8.01 -2.34
CA CYS A 34 -9.82 7.80 -3.57
C CYS A 34 -10.44 6.63 -4.35
N ASP A 35 -10.30 6.67 -5.69
CA ASP A 35 -10.62 5.51 -6.51
C ASP A 35 -10.03 4.23 -5.87
N PRO A 36 -10.71 3.06 -5.93
CA PRO A 36 -10.26 1.85 -5.25
C PRO A 36 -8.80 1.44 -5.52
N ASN A 37 -8.22 1.85 -6.65
CA ASN A 37 -6.82 1.57 -6.99
C ASN A 37 -5.85 2.73 -6.66
N MET A 38 -6.28 3.73 -5.90
CA MET A 38 -5.50 4.89 -5.54
C MET A 38 -5.44 5.09 -4.03
N SER A 39 -4.30 5.59 -3.56
CA SER A 39 -4.04 5.94 -2.17
C SER A 39 -3.91 7.45 -2.00
N TRP A 40 -4.47 7.97 -0.91
CA TRP A 40 -4.38 9.38 -0.54
C TRP A 40 -2.99 9.72 0.02
N ASN A 41 -2.30 10.67 -0.61
CA ASN A 41 -1.02 11.18 -0.13
C ASN A 41 -1.24 12.47 0.68
N VAL A 42 -1.09 12.37 2.01
CA VAL A 42 -1.29 13.51 2.94
C VAL A 42 -0.23 14.61 2.74
N ALA A 43 0.95 14.29 2.22
CA ALA A 43 2.00 15.28 2.00
C ALA A 43 1.74 16.17 0.78
N THR A 44 1.07 15.65 -0.25
CA THR A 44 0.77 16.38 -1.50
C THR A 44 -0.70 16.71 -1.68
N TRP A 45 -1.59 16.19 -0.83
CA TRP A 45 -3.05 16.32 -0.94
C TRP A 45 -3.60 15.79 -2.28
N GLU A 46 -3.00 14.70 -2.78
CA GLU A 46 -3.35 14.07 -4.06
C GLU A 46 -3.67 12.57 -3.87
N CYS A 47 -4.66 12.05 -4.60
CA CYS A 47 -4.80 10.61 -4.80
C CYS A 47 -3.82 10.16 -5.89
N LYS A 48 -2.98 9.17 -5.59
CA LYS A 48 -2.09 8.54 -6.58
C LYS A 48 -2.32 7.05 -6.64
N PRO A 49 -2.17 6.42 -7.83
CA PRO A 49 -2.10 4.96 -7.91
C PRO A 49 -0.96 4.46 -7.03
N GLN A 50 -1.11 3.25 -6.49
CA GLN A 50 -0.01 2.64 -5.76
C GLN A 50 1.19 2.46 -6.72
N PRO A 51 2.41 2.75 -6.24
CA PRO A 51 3.59 2.52 -7.05
C PRO A 51 3.68 1.03 -7.42
N PRO A 52 4.17 0.70 -8.62
CA PRO A 52 4.43 -0.68 -8.97
C PRO A 52 5.44 -1.29 -7.99
N MET A 53 5.38 -2.61 -7.80
CA MET A 53 6.41 -3.30 -7.02
C MET A 53 7.79 -2.98 -7.60
N PRO A 54 8.79 -2.66 -6.75
CA PRO A 54 10.12 -2.35 -7.23
C PRO A 54 10.72 -3.53 -8.01
N ALA A 55 11.49 -3.26 -9.06
CA ALA A 55 12.13 -4.30 -9.88
C ALA A 55 13.12 -5.18 -9.09
N TRP A 56 13.66 -4.68 -7.98
CA TRP A 56 14.54 -5.44 -7.10
C TRP A 56 13.78 -6.32 -6.09
N TYR A 57 12.47 -6.11 -5.92
CA TYR A 57 11.67 -6.85 -4.96
C TYR A 57 11.35 -8.23 -5.51
N THR A 58 11.85 -9.26 -4.84
CA THR A 58 11.53 -10.66 -5.14
C THR A 58 10.46 -11.15 -4.19
N LEU A 59 9.42 -11.80 -4.72
CA LEU A 59 8.41 -12.42 -3.89
C LEU A 59 9.04 -13.57 -3.09
N PRO A 60 8.70 -13.70 -1.79
CA PRO A 60 9.19 -14.81 -1.00
C PRO A 60 8.69 -16.15 -1.58
N PRO A 61 9.43 -17.24 -1.37
CA PRO A 61 9.01 -18.56 -1.79
C PRO A 61 7.66 -18.95 -1.18
N ALA A 62 6.84 -19.73 -1.90
CA ALA A 62 5.51 -20.12 -1.42
C ALA A 62 5.49 -20.94 -0.11
N TYR A 63 6.60 -21.62 0.21
CA TYR A 63 6.76 -22.35 1.47
C TYR A 63 7.19 -21.46 2.64
N ALA A 64 7.68 -20.24 2.35
CA ALA A 64 8.22 -19.35 3.37
C ALA A 64 7.05 -18.74 4.17
N PRO A 65 7.09 -18.82 5.51
CA PRO A 65 6.11 -18.12 6.34
C PRO A 65 6.14 -16.61 6.10
N PRO A 66 5.02 -15.88 6.31
CA PRO A 66 4.94 -14.45 6.02
C PRO A 66 5.86 -13.56 6.88
N PHE A 67 6.35 -14.10 8.01
CA PHE A 67 7.30 -13.44 8.91
C PHE A 67 8.77 -13.80 8.61
N ALA A 68 9.01 -14.68 7.64
CA ALA A 68 10.32 -15.17 7.30
C ALA A 68 11.01 -14.20 6.31
N ALA A 69 12.34 -14.27 6.24
CA ALA A 69 13.11 -13.45 5.30
C ALA A 69 12.78 -13.81 3.84
N GLN A 70 13.16 -12.96 2.88
CA GLN A 70 12.92 -13.22 1.46
C GLN A 70 13.74 -14.40 0.92
N ASP A 71 14.87 -14.67 1.56
CA ASP A 71 15.92 -15.62 1.20
C ASP A 71 15.91 -16.87 2.09
N VAL A 72 14.75 -17.24 2.64
CA VAL A 72 14.60 -18.44 3.47
C VAL A 72 14.98 -19.68 2.65
N PRO A 73 15.90 -20.52 3.14
CA PRO A 73 16.27 -21.74 2.45
C PRO A 73 15.08 -22.70 2.38
N PRO A 74 15.03 -23.61 1.40
CA PRO A 74 14.00 -24.63 1.35
C PRO A 74 13.97 -25.46 2.64
N PRO A 75 12.79 -25.94 3.05
CA PRO A 75 12.68 -26.76 4.25
C PRO A 75 13.52 -28.04 4.10
N PRO A 76 14.11 -28.52 5.22
CA PRO A 76 14.92 -29.72 5.21
C PRO A 76 14.11 -30.96 4.78
N PRO A 77 14.79 -32.03 4.31
CA PRO A 77 14.17 -33.29 3.91
C PRO A 77 13.32 -33.91 5.05
N PRO A 78 12.52 -34.97 4.76
CA PRO A 78 11.37 -35.36 5.57
C PRO A 78 11.66 -35.47 7.05
N ARG A 79 10.65 -35.06 7.84
CA ARG A 79 10.63 -35.09 9.32
C ARG A 79 11.40 -36.30 9.87
N PRO A 80 12.43 -36.09 10.72
CA PRO A 80 13.14 -37.18 11.36
C PRO A 80 12.20 -38.08 12.16
N TRP A 81 12.44 -39.39 12.16
CA TRP A 81 11.55 -40.38 12.79
C TRP A 81 11.29 -40.13 14.28
N TRP A 82 12.26 -39.55 14.99
CA TRP A 82 12.19 -39.25 16.41
C TRP A 82 11.38 -37.99 16.73
N SER A 83 11.18 -37.11 15.73
CA SER A 83 10.64 -35.79 15.95
C SER A 83 9.14 -35.77 15.69
N PRO A 84 8.26 -35.40 16.63
CA PRO A 84 6.81 -35.47 16.41
C PRO A 84 6.27 -34.39 15.47
N ASN A 85 7.03 -33.32 15.22
CA ASN A 85 6.57 -32.14 14.47
C ASN A 85 7.30 -32.01 13.14
N GLU A 86 6.67 -31.36 12.17
CA GLU A 86 7.32 -30.96 10.92
C GLU A 86 8.32 -29.82 11.13
N PRO A 87 9.34 -29.69 10.25
CA PRO A 87 10.21 -28.52 10.18
C PRO A 87 9.44 -27.19 10.15
N MET A 88 9.73 -26.36 11.15
CA MET A 88 9.25 -24.98 11.22
C MET A 88 10.42 -24.01 11.09
N TRP A 89 10.15 -22.86 10.50
CA TRP A 89 11.12 -21.76 10.41
C TRP A 89 11.09 -20.94 11.71
N ASN A 90 12.27 -20.71 12.31
CA ASN A 90 12.42 -19.80 13.43
C ASN A 90 13.07 -18.49 12.98
N ALA A 91 12.37 -17.37 13.14
CA ALA A 91 12.86 -16.05 12.76
C ALA A 91 13.97 -15.51 13.68
N GLY A 92 13.99 -15.88 14.96
CA GLY A 92 15.04 -15.43 15.89
C GLY A 92 16.40 -16.06 15.57
N PHE A 93 16.39 -17.33 15.15
CA PHE A 93 17.59 -18.07 14.83
C PHE A 93 17.89 -18.18 13.32
N HIS A 94 16.97 -17.74 12.46
CA HIS A 94 17.05 -17.89 11.00
C HIS A 94 17.38 -19.32 10.54
N GLN A 95 16.73 -20.32 11.15
CA GLN A 95 16.99 -21.74 10.87
C GLN A 95 15.71 -22.57 10.92
N TRP A 96 15.73 -23.69 10.21
CA TRP A 96 14.71 -24.73 10.30
C TRP A 96 14.95 -25.61 11.53
N GLY A 97 13.87 -26.12 12.12
CA GLY A 97 13.95 -26.95 13.31
C GLY A 97 12.59 -27.26 13.90
N THR A 98 12.57 -27.67 15.16
CA THR A 98 11.36 -27.87 15.97
C THR A 98 11.62 -27.50 17.42
N TYR A 99 10.55 -27.24 18.17
CA TYR A 99 10.62 -27.28 19.62
C TYR A 99 10.43 -28.71 20.16
N PHE A 100 11.28 -29.09 21.10
CA PHE A 100 11.15 -30.32 21.91
C PHE A 100 11.18 -29.92 23.38
N THR A 101 10.08 -30.18 24.10
CA THR A 101 9.93 -29.80 25.53
C THR A 101 10.35 -28.34 25.83
N GLY A 102 10.01 -27.40 24.93
CA GLY A 102 10.36 -25.98 25.04
C GLY A 102 11.77 -25.60 24.58
N THR A 103 12.61 -26.56 24.20
CA THR A 103 13.96 -26.33 23.67
C THR A 103 13.96 -26.36 22.15
N TRP A 104 14.66 -25.41 21.52
CA TRP A 104 14.83 -25.39 20.08
C TRP A 104 15.85 -26.42 19.61
N VAL A 105 15.48 -27.27 18.65
CA VAL A 105 16.36 -28.24 18.01
C VAL A 105 16.42 -27.91 16.51
N PRO A 106 17.58 -27.47 15.98
CA PRO A 106 17.73 -27.21 14.56
C PRO A 106 17.72 -28.52 13.76
N TYR A 107 17.33 -28.42 12.49
CA TYR A 107 17.40 -29.50 11.51
C TYR A 107 18.54 -29.28 10.51
#